data_AF-A0A9C9Z4V9-F1
#
_entry.id   AF-A0A9C9Z4V9-F1
#
_cell.length_a   1.000
_cell.length_b   1.000
_cell.length_c   1.000
_cell.angle_alpha   90.00
_cell.angle_beta   90.00
_cell.angle_gamma   90.00
#
_symmetry.space_group_name_H-M   'P 1'
#
loop_
_entity.id
_entity.type
_entity.pdbx_description
1 polymer ?
#
loop_
_entity_poly.entity_id
_entity_poly.type
_entity_poly.pdbx_seq_one_letter_code
_entity_poly.pdbx_strand_id
1 'polypeptide(L)' 'MPRKRKVHGPEFKAKVALEALKEIKTASELASQYQVHPTQISAWKKQARDHLP' A
#
# COMPACT_ATOMS: atom_id res chain seq x y z
N MET A 1 22.31 3.90 12.61
CA MET A 1 22.10 4.22 11.17
C MET A 1 20.60 4.39 10.93
N PRO A 2 20.06 5.58 10.64
CA PRO A 2 18.63 5.72 10.35
C PRO A 2 18.32 5.10 8.97
N ARG A 3 17.48 4.06 8.95
CA ARG A 3 16.98 3.43 7.71
C ARG A 3 16.23 4.52 6.92
N LYS A 4 16.77 4.96 5.78
CA LYS A 4 16.10 5.91 4.88
C LYS A 4 14.70 5.37 4.55
N ARG A 5 13.66 6.02 5.07
CA ARG A 5 12.27 5.68 4.74
C ARG A 5 12.06 6.02 3.26
N LYS A 6 11.81 5.01 2.43
CA LYS A 6 11.35 5.24 1.06
C LYS A 6 9.99 5.92 1.15
N VAL A 7 9.93 7.20 0.76
CA VAL A 7 8.68 7.95 0.74
C VAL A 7 7.98 7.63 -0.57
N HIS A 8 6.88 6.88 -0.49
CA HIS A 8 6.02 6.64 -1.64
C HIS A 8 5.06 7.83 -1.81
N GLY A 9 4.88 8.28 -3.05
CA GLY A 9 3.95 9.35 -3.41
C GLY A 9 2.48 8.98 -3.10
N PRO A 10 1.60 9.97 -2.91
CA PRO A 10 0.20 9.75 -2.57
C PRO A 10 -0.55 8.93 -3.65
N GLU A 11 -0.29 9.21 -4.93
CA GLU A 11 -0.88 8.44 -6.05
C GLU A 11 -0.50 6.96 -6.02
N PHE A 12 0.76 6.67 -5.68
CA PHE A 12 1.23 5.28 -5.58
C PHE A 12 0.55 4.54 -4.44
N LYS A 13 0.41 5.19 -3.28
CA LYS A 13 -0.29 4.62 -2.12
C LYS A 13 -1.76 4.37 -2.45
N ALA A 14 -2.42 5.32 -3.12
CA ALA A 14 -3.81 5.18 -3.54
C ALA A 14 -3.99 4.03 -4.53
N LYS A 15 -3.10 3.91 -5.54
CA LYS A 15 -3.13 2.80 -6.51
C LYS A 15 -2.97 1.43 -5.83
N VAL A 16 -1.96 1.29 -4.96
CA VAL A 16 -1.71 0.05 -4.22
C VAL A 16 -2.84 -0.27 -3.25
N ALA A 17 -3.40 0.74 -2.58
CA ALA A 17 -4.54 0.57 -1.68
C ALA A 17 -5.82 0.16 -2.42
N LEU A 18 -6.08 0.75 -3.59
CA LEU A 18 -7.21 0.36 -4.45
C LEU A 18 -7.06 -1.07 -4.97
N GLU A 19 -5.86 -1.47 -5.41
CA GLU A 19 -5.59 -2.87 -5.79
C GLU A 19 -5.75 -3.82 -4.61
N ALA A 20 -5.33 -3.42 -3.41
CA ALA A 20 -5.52 -4.20 -2.19
C ALA A 20 -6.98 -4.23 -1.68
N LEU A 21 -7.79 -3.22 -2.00
CA LEU A 21 -9.22 -3.14 -1.71
C LEU A 21 -10.05 -3.96 -2.70
N LYS A 22 -9.64 -4.01 -3.96
CA LYS A 22 -10.30 -4.83 -4.99
C LYS A 22 -10.11 -6.34 -4.78
N GLU A 23 -9.27 -6.74 -3.82
CA GLU A 23 -8.96 -8.15 -3.48
C GLU A 23 -8.45 -8.99 -4.66
N ILE A 24 -8.03 -8.34 -5.75
CA ILE A 24 -7.52 -9.00 -6.96
C ILE A 24 -6.14 -9.65 -6.68
N LYS A 25 -5.37 -9.06 -5.76
CA LYS A 25 -4.05 -9.56 -5.36
C LYS A 25 -3.90 -9.44 -3.85
N THR A 26 -3.24 -10.41 -3.24
CA THR A 26 -2.94 -10.36 -1.82
C THR A 26 -1.94 -9.24 -1.50
N ALA A 27 -1.95 -8.73 -0.27
CA ALA A 27 -0.97 -7.74 0.17
C ALA A 27 0.48 -8.25 0.03
N SER A 28 0.70 -9.57 0.06
CA SER A 28 2.01 -10.20 -0.14
C SER A 28 2.48 -10.17 -1.60
N GLU A 29 1.56 -10.40 -2.55
CA GLU A 29 1.86 -10.29 -3.98
C GLU A 29 2.10 -8.84 -4.39
N LEU A 30 1.25 -7.92 -3.91
CA LEU A 30 1.44 -6.49 -4.12
C LEU A 30 2.75 -6.01 -3.49
N ALA A 31 3.11 -6.53 -2.31
CA ALA A 31 4.39 -6.23 -1.67
C ALA A 31 5.56 -6.64 -2.56
N SER A 32 5.50 -7.82 -3.16
CA SER A 32 6.54 -8.33 -4.06
C SER A 32 6.59 -7.56 -5.39
N GLN A 33 5.43 -7.27 -5.98
CA GLN A 33 5.33 -6.57 -7.26
C GLN A 33 5.77 -5.10 -7.16
N TYR A 34 5.39 -4.42 -6.07
CA TYR A 34 5.66 -3.00 -5.86
C TYR A 34 6.91 -2.74 -5.00
N GLN A 35 7.61 -3.80 -4.55
CA GLN A 35 8.71 -3.75 -3.58
C GLN A 35 8.37 -2.95 -2.32
N VAL A 36 7.14 -3.13 -1.83
CA VAL A 36 6.61 -2.47 -0.63
C VAL A 36 6.47 -3.51 0.46
N HIS A 37 6.65 -3.13 1.72
CA HIS A 37 6.39 -4.05 2.83
C HIS A 37 4.87 -4.32 2.95
N PRO A 38 4.41 -5.58 3.14
CA PRO A 38 2.98 -5.88 3.24
C PRO A 38 2.27 -5.10 4.35
N THR A 39 2.97 -4.81 5.46
CA THR A 39 2.46 -3.93 6.53
C THR A 39 2.13 -2.50 6.06
N GLN A 40 2.90 -1.95 5.12
CA GLN A 40 2.61 -0.62 4.56
C GLN A 40 1.36 -0.67 3.68
N ILE A 41 1.17 -1.76 2.93
CA ILE A 41 -0.01 -1.97 2.09
C ILE A 41 -1.26 -2.08 2.96
N SER A 42 -1.20 -2.82 4.07
CA SER A 42 -2.30 -2.89 5.04
C SER A 42 -2.63 -1.51 5.64
N ALA A 43 -1.62 -0.70 5.95
CA ALA A 43 -1.82 0.67 6.42
C ALA A 43 -2.50 1.56 5.37
N TRP A 44 -2.06 1.48 4.10
CA TRP A 44 -2.67 2.25 3.01
C TRP A 44 -4.07 1.76 2.66
N LYS A 45 -4.34 0.45 2.73
CA LYS A 45 -5.68 -0.13 2.57
C LYS A 45 -6.63 0.44 3.64
N LYS A 46 -6.17 0.53 4.89
CA LYS A 46 -6.94 1.13 5.99
C LYS A 46 -7.19 2.62 5.76
N GLN A 47 -6.15 3.39 5.39
CA GLN A 47 -6.31 4.82 5.06
C GLN A 47 -7.26 5.04 3.87
N ALA A 48 -7.18 4.25 2.81
CA ALA A 48 -8.03 4.40 1.64
C ALA A 48 -9.50 4.04 1.94
N ARG A 49 -9.74 3.08 2.85
CA ARG A 49 -11.10 2.75 3.31
C ARG A 49 -11.68 3.83 4.22
N ASP A 50 -10.86 4.50 5.02
CA ASP A 50 -11.27 5.57 5.92
C ASP A 50 -11.51 6.91 5.18
N HIS A 51 -10.76 7.14 4.09
CA HIS A 51 -10.93 8.31 3.22
C HIS A 51 -11.98 8.12 2.11
N LEU A 52 -12.66 6.97 2.04
CA LEU A 52 -13.80 6.77 1.15
C LEU A 52 -15.06 7.29 1.88
N PRO A 53 -15.79 8.29 1.32
CA PRO A 53 -17.03 8.79 1.93
C PRO A 53 -18.13 7.72 1.98
#